data_AF-A0A0K1W1U1-F1
#
_entry.id   AF-A0A0K1W1U1-F1
#
_cell.length_a   1.000
_cell.length_b   1.000
_cell.length_c   1.000
_cell.angle_alpha   90.00
_cell.angle_beta   90.00
_cell.angle_gamma   90.00
#
_symmetry.space_group_name_H-M   'P 1'
#
loop_
_entity.id
_entity.type
_entity.pdbx_description
1 polymer ?
#
loop_
_entity_poly.entity_id
_entity_poly.type
_entity_poly.pdbx_seq_one_letter_code
_entity_poly.pdbx_strand_id
1 'polypeptide(L)'
;MNKNNKQDIKSLKKSIKEDHKNYVDGKIDEMFENPVQKLYSFRSSKKLKFYDYFIVAGLVLVSIGISFLISIYGFKNINKTEWVSAGFTIFTLLAAIVTGWVKNNYVAKFFNDKRRRYQTTLSTEEGFMRRIIKILLLTFLTLLVITIIFIFTLK
;
A
#
# COMPACT_ATOMS: atom_id res chain seq x y z
N MET A 1 -19.98 -26.65 -33.08
CA MET A 1 -19.01 -26.52 -31.97
C MET A 1 -18.88 -27.88 -31.28
N ASN A 2 -17.75 -28.56 -31.45
CA ASN A 2 -17.58 -29.99 -31.16
C ASN A 2 -17.65 -30.29 -29.64
N LYS A 3 -18.39 -31.33 -29.22
CA LYS A 3 -18.63 -31.69 -27.80
C LYS A 3 -17.34 -31.97 -27.03
N ASN A 4 -16.34 -32.56 -27.69
CA ASN A 4 -15.05 -32.90 -27.11
C ASN A 4 -14.27 -31.65 -26.64
N ASN A 5 -14.25 -30.57 -27.45
CA ASN A 5 -13.64 -29.30 -27.07
C ASN A 5 -14.27 -28.67 -25.81
N LYS A 6 -15.58 -28.85 -25.57
CA LYS A 6 -16.22 -28.34 -24.34
C LYS A 6 -15.84 -29.14 -23.09
N GLN A 7 -15.65 -30.45 -23.22
CA GLN A 7 -15.20 -31.31 -22.12
C GLN A 7 -13.73 -31.06 -21.79
N ASP A 8 -12.88 -30.90 -22.80
CA ASP A 8 -11.46 -30.59 -22.64
C ASP A 8 -11.23 -29.21 -22.01
N ILE A 9 -11.99 -28.18 -22.40
CA ILE A 9 -11.92 -26.86 -21.74
C ILE A 9 -12.40 -26.95 -20.28
N LYS A 10 -13.38 -27.82 -19.98
CA LYS A 10 -13.92 -27.96 -18.63
C LYS A 10 -12.96 -28.74 -17.71
N SER A 11 -12.29 -29.77 -18.22
CA SER A 11 -11.23 -30.48 -17.49
C SER A 11 -10.01 -29.60 -17.26
N LEU A 12 -9.59 -28.83 -18.27
CA LEU A 12 -8.48 -27.88 -18.15
C LEU A 12 -8.74 -26.77 -17.11
N LYS A 13 -9.97 -26.23 -17.08
CA LYS A 13 -10.37 -25.26 -16.03
C LYS A 13 -10.39 -25.89 -14.64
N LYS A 14 -10.71 -27.19 -14.54
CA LYS A 14 -10.73 -27.90 -13.26
C LYS A 14 -9.31 -28.16 -12.76
N SER A 15 -8.40 -28.62 -13.64
CA SER A 15 -7.00 -28.86 -13.27
C SER A 15 -6.30 -27.58 -12.85
N ILE A 16 -6.45 -26.47 -13.59
CA ILE A 16 -5.89 -25.16 -13.20
C ILE A 16 -6.38 -24.73 -11.81
N LYS A 17 -7.64 -25.01 -11.47
CA LYS A 17 -8.21 -24.67 -10.18
C LYS A 17 -7.69 -25.57 -9.05
N GLU A 18 -7.50 -26.85 -9.33
CA GLU A 18 -6.89 -27.81 -8.40
C GLU A 18 -5.41 -27.51 -8.16
N ASP A 19 -4.64 -27.23 -9.21
CA ASP A 19 -3.22 -26.84 -9.11
C ASP A 19 -3.06 -25.55 -8.29
N HIS A 20 -3.92 -24.56 -8.53
CA HIS A 20 -3.92 -23.32 -7.74
C HIS A 20 -4.30 -23.57 -6.28
N LYS A 21 -5.25 -24.47 -6.02
CA LYS A 21 -5.64 -24.85 -4.66
C LYS A 21 -4.49 -25.55 -3.94
N ASN A 22 -3.86 -26.53 -4.57
CA ASN A 22 -2.73 -27.27 -4.01
C ASN A 22 -1.52 -26.35 -3.74
N TYR A 23 -1.27 -25.37 -4.61
CA TYR A 23 -0.26 -24.33 -4.38
C TYR A 23 -0.57 -23.45 -3.17
N VAL A 24 -1.83 -23.06 -3.00
CA VAL A 24 -2.27 -22.24 -1.86
C VAL A 24 -2.19 -23.03 -0.56
N ASP A 25 -2.68 -24.27 -0.56
CA ASP A 25 -2.64 -25.16 0.61
C ASP A 25 -1.18 -25.43 1.01
N GLY A 26 -0.29 -25.70 0.05
CA GLY A 26 1.15 -25.83 0.31
C GLY A 26 1.80 -24.57 0.91
N LYS A 27 1.43 -23.37 0.45
CA LYS A 27 1.91 -22.11 1.05
C LYS A 27 1.41 -21.87 2.48
N ILE A 28 0.21 -22.37 2.78
CA ILE A 28 -0.36 -22.30 4.12
C ILE A 28 0.37 -23.28 5.03
N ASP A 29 0.65 -24.50 4.57
CA ASP A 29 1.42 -25.49 5.34
C ASP A 29 2.86 -25.03 5.60
N GLU A 30 3.52 -24.42 4.61
CA GLU A 30 4.82 -23.76 4.80
C GLU A 30 4.77 -22.66 5.87
N MET A 31 3.62 -22.00 6.09
CA MET A 31 3.46 -21.00 7.15
C MET A 31 3.67 -21.62 8.54
N PHE A 32 3.34 -22.90 8.69
CA PHE A 32 3.43 -23.65 9.93
C PHE A 32 4.74 -24.41 10.11
N GLU A 33 5.54 -24.61 9.06
CA GLU A 33 6.83 -25.33 9.17
C GLU A 33 7.90 -24.57 9.97
N ASN A 34 7.84 -23.24 10.07
CA ASN A 34 8.79 -22.42 10.86
C ASN A 34 8.14 -21.12 11.40
N PRO A 35 7.22 -21.22 12.38
CA PRO A 35 6.38 -20.09 12.79
C PRO A 35 7.19 -18.98 13.46
N VAL A 36 8.23 -19.33 14.22
CA VAL A 36 9.08 -18.35 14.94
C VAL A 36 9.86 -17.49 13.96
N GLN A 37 10.51 -18.10 12.97
CA GLN A 37 11.31 -17.39 11.99
C GLN A 37 10.44 -16.51 11.07
N LYS A 38 9.29 -17.02 10.61
CA LYS A 38 8.33 -16.23 9.82
C LYS A 38 7.75 -15.06 10.60
N LEU A 39 7.44 -15.26 11.89
CA LEU A 39 6.98 -14.17 12.74
C LEU A 39 8.05 -13.10 12.94
N TYR A 40 9.31 -13.50 13.13
CA TYR A 40 10.43 -12.58 13.28
C TYR A 40 10.66 -11.76 11.99
N SER A 41 10.70 -12.42 10.83
CA SER A 41 10.90 -11.76 9.55
C SER A 41 9.76 -10.79 9.20
N PHE A 42 8.51 -11.20 9.46
CA PHE A 42 7.32 -10.35 9.32
C PHE A 42 7.37 -9.12 10.23
N ARG A 43 7.72 -9.30 11.51
CA ARG A 43 7.85 -8.19 12.46
C ARG A 43 8.93 -7.21 12.03
N SER A 44 10.07 -7.73 11.57
CA SER A 44 11.18 -6.93 11.05
C SER A 44 10.78 -6.13 9.82
N SER A 45 10.09 -6.74 8.85
CA SER A 45 9.69 -6.06 7.61
C SER A 45 8.61 -4.99 7.81
N LYS A 46 7.72 -5.17 8.81
CA LYS A 46 6.66 -4.20 9.17
C LYS A 46 7.16 -3.00 9.98
N LYS A 47 8.31 -3.10 10.64
CA LYS A 47 8.82 -2.05 11.53
C LYS A 47 9.35 -0.88 10.71
N LEU A 48 9.08 0.35 11.17
CA LEU A 48 9.73 1.53 10.63
C LEU A 48 11.21 1.51 11.06
N LYS A 49 12.09 1.69 10.09
CA LYS A 49 13.53 1.82 10.31
C LYS A 49 13.89 3.30 10.27
N PHE A 50 15.05 3.63 10.81
CA PHE A 50 15.50 5.02 10.90
C PHE A 50 15.51 5.74 9.54
N TYR A 51 15.91 5.04 8.47
CA TYR A 51 15.92 5.63 7.13
C TYR A 51 14.54 5.96 6.57
N ASP A 52 13.46 5.34 7.06
CA ASP A 52 12.11 5.70 6.61
C ASP A 52 11.74 7.12 7.01
N TYR A 53 12.27 7.62 8.12
CA TYR A 53 12.02 8.98 8.57
C TYR A 53 12.68 10.00 7.63
N PHE A 54 13.84 9.68 7.07
CA PHE A 54 14.44 10.49 6.00
C PHE A 54 13.60 10.47 4.73
N ILE A 55 12.99 9.33 4.38
CA ILE A 55 12.04 9.24 3.25
C ILE A 55 10.82 10.13 3.51
N VAL A 56 10.24 10.08 4.71
CA VAL A 56 9.12 10.96 5.09
C VAL A 56 9.51 12.42 4.96
N ALA A 57 10.64 12.84 5.55
CA ALA A 57 11.12 14.21 5.47
C ALA A 57 11.37 14.65 4.02
N GLY A 58 11.99 13.79 3.21
CA GLY A 58 12.21 14.05 1.79
C GLY A 58 10.91 14.24 1.01
N LEU A 59 9.93 13.35 1.20
CA LEU A 59 8.61 13.48 0.56
C LEU A 59 7.91 14.78 0.95
N VAL A 60 7.95 15.14 2.24
CA VAL A 60 7.36 16.39 2.74
C VAL A 60 8.02 17.61 2.10
N LEU A 61 9.35 17.68 2.10
CA LEU A 61 10.10 18.79 1.51
C LEU A 61 9.84 18.93 0.01
N VAL A 62 9.83 17.81 -0.72
CA VAL A 62 9.52 17.81 -2.16
C VAL A 62 8.09 18.29 -2.41
N SER A 63 7.10 17.82 -1.64
CA SER A 63 5.71 18.26 -1.77
C SER A 63 5.55 19.76 -1.48
N ILE A 64 6.22 20.31 -0.46
CA ILE A 64 6.21 21.74 -0.18
C ILE A 64 6.87 22.51 -1.32
N GLY A 65 8.06 22.10 -1.75
CA GLY A 65 8.81 22.76 -2.82
C GLY A 65 8.01 22.82 -4.12
N ILE A 66 7.40 21.70 -4.51
CA ILE A 66 6.53 21.64 -5.69
C ILE A 66 5.29 22.52 -5.51
N SER A 67 4.72 22.56 -4.29
CA SER A 67 3.56 23.42 -4.01
C SER A 67 3.88 24.90 -4.23
N PHE A 68 5.00 25.40 -3.72
CA PHE A 68 5.44 26.78 -3.98
C PHE A 68 5.72 27.03 -5.46
N LEU A 69 6.39 26.10 -6.15
CA LEU A 69 6.68 26.23 -7.58
C LEU A 69 5.38 26.34 -8.40
N ILE A 70 4.39 25.48 -8.15
CA ILE A 70 3.11 25.52 -8.86
C ILE A 70 2.35 26.81 -8.54
N SER A 71 2.35 27.27 -7.30
CA SER A 71 1.66 28.50 -6.90
C SER A 71 2.27 29.75 -7.52
N ILE A 72 3.59 29.87 -7.50
CA ILE A 72 4.30 31.04 -8.04
C ILE A 72 4.29 31.04 -9.56
N TYR A 73 4.62 29.93 -10.21
CA TYR A 73 4.75 29.90 -11.68
C TYR A 73 3.45 29.55 -12.40
N GLY A 74 2.65 28.65 -11.84
CA GLY A 74 1.37 28.24 -12.43
C GLY A 74 0.24 29.22 -12.14
N PHE A 75 0.02 29.54 -10.86
CA PHE A 75 -1.06 30.45 -10.46
C PHE A 75 -0.66 31.92 -10.36
N LYS A 76 0.64 32.25 -10.45
CA LYS A 76 1.16 33.61 -10.26
C LYS A 76 0.74 34.24 -8.93
N ASN A 77 0.49 33.40 -7.92
CA ASN A 77 0.01 33.82 -6.62
C ASN A 77 0.49 32.86 -5.53
N ILE A 78 1.32 33.37 -4.62
CA ILE A 78 1.89 32.59 -3.52
C ILE A 78 0.84 32.13 -2.50
N ASN A 79 -0.26 32.86 -2.34
CA ASN A 79 -1.33 32.47 -1.40
C ASN A 79 -2.02 31.18 -1.86
N LYS A 80 -1.90 30.81 -3.14
CA LYS A 80 -2.43 29.52 -3.64
C LYS A 80 -1.61 28.31 -3.17
N THR A 81 -0.50 28.49 -2.46
CA THR A 81 0.29 27.38 -1.90
C THR A 81 -0.51 26.59 -0.87
N GLU A 82 -1.44 27.21 -0.15
CA GLU A 82 -2.36 26.50 0.75
C GLU A 82 -3.18 25.43 0.00
N TRP A 83 -3.72 25.77 -1.17
CA TRP A 83 -4.58 24.90 -1.97
C TRP A 83 -3.80 23.78 -2.64
N VAL A 84 -2.61 24.10 -3.15
CA VAL A 84 -1.74 23.09 -3.77
C VAL A 84 -1.23 22.10 -2.72
N SER A 85 -0.79 22.61 -1.55
CA SER A 85 -0.38 21.79 -0.42
C SER A 85 -1.52 20.89 0.08
N ALA A 86 -2.74 21.41 0.20
CA ALA A 86 -3.93 20.62 0.54
C ALA A 86 -4.18 19.49 -0.48
N GLY A 87 -3.99 19.77 -1.77
CA GLY A 87 -4.06 18.76 -2.83
C GLY A 87 -3.06 17.61 -2.61
N PHE A 88 -1.80 17.92 -2.32
CA PHE A 88 -0.78 16.90 -2.00
C PHE A 88 -1.11 16.11 -0.73
N THR A 89 -1.64 16.78 0.29
CA THR A 89 -2.08 16.13 1.54
C THR A 89 -3.17 15.09 1.24
N ILE A 90 -4.22 15.47 0.50
CA ILE A 90 -5.29 14.55 0.11
C ILE A 90 -4.77 13.43 -0.78
N PHE A 91 -3.91 13.74 -1.76
CA PHE A 91 -3.31 12.74 -2.63
C PHE A 91 -2.50 11.69 -1.85
N THR A 92 -1.75 12.11 -0.85
CA THR A 92 -0.97 11.22 0.02
C THR A 92 -1.89 10.30 0.84
N LEU A 93 -3.01 10.83 1.35
CA LEU A 93 -4.02 10.02 2.03
C LEU A 93 -4.63 8.97 1.09
N LEU A 94 -4.99 9.37 -0.13
CA LEU A 94 -5.52 8.45 -1.14
C LEU A 94 -4.51 7.35 -1.47
N ALA A 95 -3.23 7.69 -1.64
CA ALA A 95 -2.17 6.71 -1.84
C ALA A 95 -2.08 5.70 -0.69
N ALA A 96 -2.22 6.15 0.57
CA ALA A 96 -2.25 5.26 1.73
C ALA A 96 -3.44 4.29 1.70
N ILE A 97 -4.64 4.80 1.37
CA ILE A 97 -5.86 3.99 1.25
C ILE A 97 -5.72 2.96 0.12
N VAL A 98 -5.26 3.38 -1.07
CA VAL A 98 -5.04 2.49 -2.21
C VAL A 98 -4.03 1.40 -1.86
N THR A 99 -2.92 1.76 -1.20
CA THR A 99 -1.92 0.77 -0.75
C THR A 99 -2.52 -0.21 0.27
N GLY A 100 -3.37 0.28 1.18
CA GLY A 100 -4.14 -0.57 2.11
C GLY A 100 -5.07 -1.55 1.39
N TRP A 101 -5.74 -1.09 0.32
CA TRP A 101 -6.59 -1.93 -0.52
C TRP A 101 -5.78 -2.97 -1.32
N VAL A 102 -4.63 -2.60 -1.87
CA VAL A 102 -3.72 -3.53 -2.55
C VAL A 102 -3.23 -4.62 -1.58
N LYS A 103 -2.81 -4.23 -0.37
CA LYS A 103 -2.43 -5.17 0.69
C LYS A 103 -3.57 -6.13 1.04
N ASN A 104 -4.78 -5.60 1.19
CA ASN A 104 -5.97 -6.41 1.43
C ASN A 104 -6.20 -7.43 0.30
N ASN A 105 -6.09 -7.02 -0.96
CA ASN A 105 -6.22 -7.92 -2.11
C ASN A 105 -5.12 -8.99 -2.16
N TYR A 106 -3.89 -8.63 -1.81
CA TYR A 106 -2.79 -9.58 -1.70
C TYR A 106 -3.12 -10.69 -0.69
N VAL A 107 -3.59 -10.32 0.50
CA VAL A 107 -4.00 -11.29 1.54
C VAL A 107 -5.14 -12.20 1.06
N ALA A 108 -6.16 -11.64 0.41
CA ALA A 108 -7.28 -12.43 -0.11
C ALA A 108 -6.83 -13.43 -1.19
N LYS A 109 -5.85 -13.06 -2.02
CA LYS A 109 -5.24 -13.97 -3.00
C LYS A 109 -4.38 -15.03 -2.33
N PHE A 110 -3.63 -14.67 -1.29
CA PHE A 110 -2.80 -15.61 -0.54
C PHE A 110 -3.63 -16.74 0.06
N PHE A 111 -4.77 -16.43 0.68
CA PHE A 111 -5.66 -17.43 1.27
C PHE A 111 -6.70 -18.00 0.30
N ASN A 112 -6.74 -17.53 -0.96
CA ASN A 112 -7.81 -17.79 -1.92
C ASN A 112 -9.24 -17.59 -1.34
N ASP A 113 -9.36 -16.73 -0.33
CA ASP A 113 -10.60 -16.46 0.40
C ASP A 113 -10.74 -14.96 0.68
N LYS A 114 -11.80 -14.38 0.12
CA LYS A 114 -12.12 -12.95 0.31
C LYS A 114 -12.49 -12.61 1.76
N ARG A 115 -12.94 -13.56 2.56
CA ARG A 115 -13.32 -13.34 3.97
C ARG A 115 -12.08 -13.17 4.86
N ARG A 116 -10.95 -13.75 4.46
CA ARG A 116 -9.67 -13.71 5.19
C ARG A 116 -8.82 -12.48 4.88
N ARG A 117 -9.35 -11.50 4.15
CA ARG A 117 -8.67 -10.28 3.70
C ARG A 117 -7.97 -9.48 4.81
N TYR A 118 -8.47 -9.57 6.03
CA TYR A 118 -7.95 -8.85 7.20
C TYR A 118 -7.04 -9.71 8.10
N GLN A 119 -6.90 -11.00 7.79
CA GLN A 119 -5.98 -11.88 8.47
C GLN A 119 -4.54 -11.59 8.03
N THR A 120 -3.56 -11.98 8.85
CA THR A 120 -2.16 -11.83 8.48
C THR A 120 -1.64 -13.10 7.83
N THR A 121 -0.92 -12.91 6.74
CA THR A 121 -0.20 -13.92 5.96
C THR A 121 1.20 -14.20 6.52
N LEU A 122 1.64 -13.47 7.56
CA LEU A 122 2.99 -13.54 8.13
C LEU A 122 4.10 -13.45 7.06
N SER A 123 3.77 -12.89 5.89
CA SER A 123 4.67 -12.81 4.75
C SER A 123 5.45 -11.51 4.81
N THR A 124 6.70 -11.55 4.36
CA THR A 124 7.56 -10.35 4.39
C THR A 124 7.00 -9.23 3.51
N GLU A 125 6.33 -9.59 2.41
CA GLU A 125 5.67 -8.68 1.48
C GLU A 125 4.50 -7.94 2.13
N GLU A 126 3.65 -8.64 2.89
CA GLU A 126 2.57 -8.00 3.64
C GLU A 126 3.15 -7.02 4.67
N GLY A 127 4.22 -7.41 5.37
CA GLY A 127 4.90 -6.54 6.31
C GLY A 127 5.48 -5.28 5.65
N PHE A 128 6.10 -5.43 4.48
CA PHE A 128 6.60 -4.30 3.69
C PHE A 128 5.48 -3.35 3.24
N MET A 129 4.35 -3.88 2.74
CA MET A 129 3.19 -3.04 2.42
C MET A 129 2.64 -2.30 3.64
N ARG A 130 2.57 -2.96 4.81
CA ARG A 130 2.17 -2.29 6.07
C ARG A 130 3.15 -1.18 6.46
N ARG A 131 4.44 -1.35 6.18
CA ARG A 131 5.47 -0.33 6.43
C ARG A 131 5.30 0.87 5.49
N ILE A 132 5.07 0.65 4.20
CA ILE A 132 4.76 1.73 3.23
C ILE A 132 3.53 2.52 3.68
N ILE A 133 2.46 1.85 4.09
CA ILE A 133 1.24 2.53 4.59
C ILE A 133 1.58 3.44 5.78
N LYS A 134 2.43 3.01 6.72
CA LYS A 134 2.86 3.87 7.84
C LYS A 134 3.66 5.09 7.36
N ILE A 135 4.56 4.92 6.39
CA ILE A 135 5.32 6.03 5.79
C ILE A 135 4.35 7.04 5.20
N LEU A 136 3.41 6.59 4.35
CA LEU A 136 2.42 7.46 3.73
C LEU A 136 1.53 8.17 4.76
N LEU A 137 1.10 7.47 5.82
CA LEU A 137 0.30 8.09 6.89
C LEU A 137 1.10 9.12 7.70
N LEU A 138 2.39 8.89 7.96
CA LEU A 138 3.26 9.87 8.62
C LEU A 138 3.49 11.09 7.73
N THR A 139 3.74 10.89 6.43
CA THR A 139 3.84 11.98 5.44
C THR A 139 2.55 12.78 5.39
N PHE A 140 1.39 12.11 5.32
CA PHE A 140 0.08 12.75 5.34
C PHE A 140 -0.12 13.59 6.60
N LEU A 141 0.17 13.05 7.78
CA LEU A 141 -0.01 13.76 9.04
C LEU A 141 0.88 15.02 9.10
N THR A 142 2.13 14.89 8.66
CA THR A 142 3.08 16.01 8.63
C THR A 142 2.63 17.08 7.65
N LEU A 143 2.24 16.70 6.42
CA LEU A 143 1.71 17.61 5.42
C LEU A 143 0.42 18.29 5.88
N LEU A 144 -0.47 17.57 6.57
CA LEU A 144 -1.70 18.13 7.12
C LEU A 144 -1.41 19.27 8.10
N VAL A 145 -0.45 19.10 9.01
CA VAL A 145 -0.02 20.18 9.92
C VAL A 145 0.51 21.38 9.14
N ILE A 146 1.35 21.14 8.13
CA ILE A 146 1.92 22.21 7.29
C ILE A 146 0.82 22.94 6.50
N THR A 147 -0.10 22.21 5.88
CA THR A 147 -1.24 22.79 5.15
C THR A 147 -2.08 23.66 6.08
N ILE A 148 -2.34 23.21 7.30
CA ILE A 148 -3.07 24.01 8.30
C ILE A 148 -2.31 25.30 8.60
N ILE A 149 -0.99 25.23 8.84
CA ILE A 149 -0.16 26.42 9.06
C ILE A 149 -0.30 27.39 7.88
N PHE A 150 -0.15 26.89 6.64
CA PHE A 150 -0.29 27.71 5.44
C PHE A 150 -1.65 28.40 5.32
N ILE A 151 -2.75 27.71 5.64
CA ILE A 151 -4.10 28.31 5.62
C ILE A 151 -4.22 29.50 6.60
N PHE A 152 -3.49 29.48 7.70
CA PHE A 152 -3.51 30.57 8.68
C PHE A 152 -2.47 31.66 8.39
N THR A 153 -1.35 31.34 7.75
CA THR A 153 -0.25 32.29 7.50
C THR A 153 -0.31 32.94 6.11
N LEU A 154 -0.74 32.20 5.09
CA LEU A 154 -0.82 32.64 3.69
C LEU A 154 -2.26 33.03 3.36
N LYS A 155 -2.79 34.02 4.08
CA LYS A 155 -4.06 34.68 3.73
C LYS A 155 -3.79 35.94 2.92
#